data_AF-A0A5K3FSS6-F1
#
_entry.id   AF-A0A5K3FSS6-F1
#
_cell.length_a   1.000
_cell.length_b   1.000
_cell.length_c   1.000
_cell.angle_alpha   90.00
_cell.angle_beta   90.00
_cell.angle_gamma   90.00
#
_symmetry.space_group_name_H-M   'P 1'
#
loop_
_entity.id
_entity.type
_entity.pdbx_description
1 polymer ?
#
loop_
_entity_poly.entity_id
_entity_poly.type
_entity_poly.pdbx_seq_one_letter_code
_entity_poly.pdbx_strand_id
1 'polypeptide(L)'
;MPHRLWCTWTNSCCCDNRHDFTDCLSDILRIALTNSLLYRAILGSTPAEAVLASVVCVALTSTFKKILDLRRLWKVSKVDASIWLVSFLATLTIDIVYGVAIGFIYSLLTVVSRSQYGDRFLLGSARDTDLYSELKRFEELHELDGIKIIRYDGPVYFANVDSFQKTVYRLSGVNPTLAQQQAGKKQLRCRLFLFKSRSGDARKATCPVAADKKDRTDAAPTDSYSTVACEPENDGDMSKSPAKQLRFVILDASGWMFTDTVGM
;
A
#
# COMPACT_ATOMS: atom_id res chain seq x y z
N MET A 1 -60.92 -48.53 49.99
CA MET A 1 -60.66 -48.86 48.57
C MET A 1 -61.91 -48.47 47.78
N PRO A 2 -61.83 -47.75 46.64
CA PRO A 2 -60.98 -48.10 45.49
C PRO A 2 -60.24 -46.93 44.78
N HIS A 3 -59.27 -47.35 43.96
CA HIS A 3 -58.66 -46.79 42.76
C HIS A 3 -59.23 -45.48 42.14
N ARG A 4 -58.31 -44.55 41.81
CA ARG A 4 -58.10 -44.08 40.42
C ARG A 4 -56.61 -43.85 40.14
N LEU A 5 -56.06 -44.73 39.30
CA LEU A 5 -54.90 -44.45 38.46
C LEU A 5 -55.27 -43.38 37.41
N TRP A 6 -54.23 -42.90 36.73
CA TRP A 6 -54.23 -42.18 35.44
C TRP A 6 -54.22 -40.65 35.52
N CYS A 7 -53.07 -40.09 35.90
CA CYS A 7 -52.47 -38.99 35.13
C CYS A 7 -51.13 -39.47 34.58
N THR A 8 -51.23 -40.15 33.44
CA THR A 8 -50.13 -40.38 32.53
C THR A 8 -49.47 -39.05 32.18
N TRP A 9 -48.15 -39.03 32.37
CA TRP A 9 -47.20 -38.24 31.60
C TRP A 9 -47.71 -38.01 30.17
N THR A 10 -48.00 -36.76 29.81
CA THR A 10 -47.89 -36.22 28.44
C THR A 10 -48.38 -34.78 28.29
N ASN A 11 -49.08 -34.17 29.26
CA ASN A 11 -49.64 -32.82 29.07
C ASN A 11 -49.41 -31.87 30.26
N SER A 12 -48.17 -31.47 30.51
CA SER A 12 -47.86 -30.29 31.33
C SER A 12 -46.71 -29.48 30.73
N CYS A 13 -46.99 -28.79 29.62
CA CYS A 13 -46.57 -27.40 29.44
C CYS A 13 -47.77 -26.72 28.75
N CYS A 14 -48.82 -26.37 29.52
CA CYS A 14 -49.66 -25.24 29.16
C CYS A 14 -48.75 -24.01 29.32
N CYS A 15 -48.23 -23.49 28.22
CA CYS A 15 -47.52 -22.22 28.21
C CYS A 15 -48.53 -21.09 28.39
N ASP A 16 -48.64 -20.57 29.60
CA ASP A 16 -49.35 -19.31 29.87
C ASP A 16 -48.49 -18.37 30.73
N ASN A 17 -47.23 -18.17 30.32
CA ASN A 17 -46.48 -16.94 30.60
C ASN A 17 -45.12 -16.95 29.88
N ARG A 18 -44.53 -15.77 29.67
CA ARG A 18 -43.16 -15.61 29.16
C ARG A 18 -42.11 -16.28 30.06
N HIS A 19 -42.43 -16.50 31.34
CA HIS A 19 -41.61 -17.21 32.32
C HIS A 19 -41.63 -18.74 32.14
N ASP A 20 -42.77 -19.34 31.79
CA ASP A 20 -42.89 -20.81 31.65
C ASP A 20 -42.13 -21.35 30.44
N PHE A 21 -42.01 -20.55 29.37
CA PHE A 21 -41.26 -20.92 28.16
C PHE A 21 -39.75 -20.99 28.40
N THR A 22 -39.19 -20.06 29.19
CA THR A 22 -37.77 -20.10 29.58
C THR A 22 -37.46 -21.28 30.48
N ASP A 23 -38.42 -21.68 31.33
CA ASP A 23 -38.26 -22.82 32.22
C ASP A 23 -38.37 -24.15 31.47
N CYS A 24 -39.38 -24.34 30.59
CA CYS A 24 -39.47 -25.54 29.73
C CYS A 24 -38.24 -25.63 28.78
N LEU A 25 -37.72 -24.52 28.25
CA LEU A 25 -36.45 -24.52 27.47
C LEU A 25 -35.25 -24.93 28.32
N SER A 26 -35.15 -24.42 29.55
CA SER A 26 -34.05 -24.76 30.46
C SER A 26 -34.07 -26.24 30.86
N ASP A 27 -35.25 -26.83 31.02
CA ASP A 27 -35.41 -28.24 31.36
C ASP A 27 -35.17 -29.15 30.16
N ILE A 28 -35.59 -28.76 28.95
CA ILE A 28 -35.22 -29.46 27.71
C ILE A 28 -33.70 -29.42 27.52
N LEU A 29 -33.06 -28.27 27.74
CA LEU A 29 -31.60 -28.13 27.70
C LEU A 29 -30.94 -29.01 28.75
N ARG A 30 -31.43 -29.04 29.99
CA ARG A 30 -30.92 -29.91 31.05
C ARG A 30 -31.05 -31.38 30.70
N ILE A 31 -32.21 -31.82 30.20
CA ILE A 31 -32.44 -33.21 29.80
C ILE A 31 -31.52 -33.59 28.63
N ALA A 32 -31.38 -32.72 27.63
CA ALA A 32 -30.48 -32.95 26.49
C ALA A 32 -29.01 -33.03 26.91
N LEU A 33 -28.56 -32.13 27.80
CA LEU A 33 -27.21 -32.15 28.35
C LEU A 33 -26.95 -33.40 29.20
N THR A 34 -27.90 -33.79 30.05
CA THR A 34 -27.76 -34.96 30.93
C THR A 34 -27.74 -36.25 30.11
N ASN A 35 -28.56 -36.36 29.06
CA ASN A 35 -28.54 -37.50 28.13
C ASN A 35 -27.25 -37.55 27.29
N SER A 36 -26.72 -36.41 26.85
CA SER A 36 -25.43 -36.34 26.14
C SER A 36 -24.26 -36.76 27.04
N LEU A 37 -24.27 -36.35 28.31
CA LEU A 37 -23.27 -36.76 29.31
C LEU A 37 -23.39 -38.25 29.66
N LEU A 38 -24.61 -38.76 29.83
CA LEU A 38 -24.86 -40.18 30.07
C LEU A 38 -24.42 -41.04 28.89
N TYR A 39 -24.67 -40.59 27.66
CA TYR A 39 -24.18 -41.25 26.44
C TYR A 39 -22.64 -41.29 26.39
N ARG A 40 -21.97 -40.18 26.73
CA ARG A 40 -20.49 -40.14 26.85
C ARG A 40 -19.95 -41.05 27.96
N ALA A 41 -20.68 -41.18 29.08
CA ALA A 41 -20.29 -42.05 30.19
C ALA A 41 -20.49 -43.55 29.87
N ILE A 42 -21.55 -43.90 29.13
CA ILE A 42 -21.88 -45.29 28.76
C ILE A 42 -20.98 -45.81 27.63
N LEU A 43 -20.63 -44.99 26.64
CA LEU A 43 -19.81 -45.45 25.50
C LEU A 43 -18.30 -45.53 25.76
N GLY A 44 -17.82 -45.07 26.92
CA GLY A 44 -16.39 -45.02 27.20
C GLY A 44 -15.66 -43.93 26.39
N SER A 45 -14.53 -43.49 26.93
CA SER A 45 -13.81 -42.27 26.53
C SER A 45 -12.91 -42.40 25.28
N THR A 46 -13.30 -43.18 24.27
CA THR A 46 -12.36 -43.55 23.18
C THR A 46 -12.78 -43.24 21.74
N PRO A 47 -14.06 -43.28 21.29
CA PRO A 47 -14.35 -43.09 19.87
C PRO A 47 -14.40 -41.61 19.43
N ALA A 48 -14.72 -40.67 20.32
CA ALA A 48 -14.92 -39.27 19.94
C ALA A 48 -13.61 -38.55 19.57
N GLU A 49 -12.51 -38.83 20.26
CA GLU A 49 -11.21 -38.20 19.98
C GLU A 49 -10.65 -38.62 18.62
N ALA A 50 -10.78 -39.90 18.26
CA ALA A 50 -10.37 -40.42 16.96
C ALA A 50 -11.16 -39.78 15.81
N VAL A 51 -12.47 -39.59 15.99
CA VAL A 51 -13.32 -38.93 15.00
C VAL A 51 -12.94 -37.46 14.87
N LEU A 52 -12.77 -36.73 15.98
CA LEU A 52 -12.33 -35.33 15.96
C LEU A 52 -10.97 -35.16 15.28
N ALA A 53 -10.00 -36.03 15.59
CA ALA A 53 -8.70 -36.04 14.93
C ALA A 53 -8.82 -36.31 13.41
N SER A 54 -9.67 -37.26 12.99
CA SER A 54 -9.89 -37.54 11.57
C SER A 54 -10.48 -36.34 10.82
N VAL A 55 -11.41 -35.60 11.43
CA VAL A 55 -12.00 -34.38 10.86
C VAL A 55 -10.93 -33.30 10.69
N VAL A 56 -10.08 -33.10 11.69
CA VAL A 56 -8.96 -32.14 11.61
C VAL A 56 -7.96 -32.57 10.53
N CYS A 57 -7.59 -33.85 10.45
CA CYS A 57 -6.68 -34.36 9.41
C CYS A 57 -7.23 -34.15 7.99
N VAL A 58 -8.52 -34.39 7.77
CA VAL A 58 -9.17 -34.13 6.47
C VAL A 58 -9.19 -32.63 6.15
N ALA A 59 -9.48 -31.77 7.14
CA ALA A 59 -9.46 -30.31 6.98
C ALA A 59 -8.04 -29.79 6.66
N LEU A 60 -7.01 -30.31 7.33
CA LEU A 60 -5.62 -29.99 7.08
C LEU A 60 -5.18 -30.43 5.68
N THR A 61 -5.59 -31.64 5.24
CA THR A 61 -5.25 -32.15 3.90
C THR A 61 -5.74 -31.22 2.79
N SER A 62 -6.95 -30.67 2.93
CA SER A 62 -7.48 -29.65 2.01
C SER A 62 -6.63 -28.37 2.00
N THR A 63 -6.12 -27.96 3.16
CA THR A 63 -5.29 -26.76 3.31
C THR A 63 -3.87 -26.97 2.77
N PHE A 64 -3.26 -28.12 3.01
CA PHE A 64 -1.93 -28.48 2.46
C PHE A 64 -1.90 -28.48 0.94
N LYS A 65 -3.00 -28.87 0.28
CA LYS A 65 -3.13 -28.76 -1.19
C LYS A 65 -3.00 -27.31 -1.67
N LYS A 66 -3.56 -26.34 -0.95
CA LYS A 66 -3.43 -24.91 -1.29
C LYS A 66 -2.00 -24.39 -1.16
N ILE A 67 -1.16 -25.01 -0.32
CA ILE A 67 0.27 -24.67 -0.21
C ILE A 67 1.01 -24.98 -1.53
N LEU A 68 0.63 -26.06 -2.22
CA LEU A 68 1.20 -26.40 -3.52
C LEU A 68 0.83 -25.34 -4.58
N ASP A 69 -0.37 -24.78 -4.49
CA ASP A 69 -0.83 -23.68 -5.35
C ASP A 69 -0.19 -22.33 -5.01
N LEU A 70 0.43 -22.17 -3.83
CA LEU A 70 1.12 -20.94 -3.43
C LEU A 70 2.23 -20.58 -4.41
N ARG A 71 2.95 -21.57 -4.97
CA ARG A 71 4.00 -21.34 -5.96
C ARG A 71 3.43 -20.71 -7.24
N ARG A 72 2.20 -21.09 -7.62
CA ARG A 72 1.50 -20.47 -8.75
C ARG A 72 1.04 -19.07 -8.38
N LEU A 73 0.50 -18.88 -7.17
CA LEU A 73 0.04 -17.59 -6.68
C LEU A 73 1.18 -16.56 -6.61
N TRP A 74 2.38 -16.97 -6.20
CA TRP A 74 3.56 -16.10 -6.13
C TRP A 74 3.94 -15.50 -7.50
N LYS A 75 3.65 -16.21 -8.60
CA LYS A 75 3.87 -15.69 -9.97
C LYS A 75 2.84 -14.63 -10.38
N VAL A 76 1.65 -14.65 -9.78
CA VAL A 76 0.56 -13.72 -10.10
C VAL A 76 0.63 -12.49 -9.21
N SER A 77 0.68 -12.68 -7.89
CA SER A 77 0.72 -11.61 -6.90
C SER A 77 1.62 -12.01 -5.75
N LYS A 78 2.84 -11.46 -5.73
CA LYS A 78 3.81 -11.64 -4.63
C LYS A 78 3.24 -11.16 -3.30
N VAL A 79 2.35 -10.15 -3.35
CA VAL A 79 1.73 -9.51 -2.19
C VAL A 79 0.72 -10.44 -1.52
N ASP A 80 -0.18 -11.05 -2.30
CA ASP A 80 -1.18 -11.98 -1.72
C ASP A 80 -0.51 -13.25 -1.21
N ALA A 81 0.54 -13.71 -1.89
CA ALA A 81 1.36 -14.83 -1.44
C ALA A 81 2.10 -14.51 -0.12
N SER A 82 2.59 -13.28 0.08
CA SER A 82 3.25 -12.90 1.34
C SER A 82 2.25 -12.83 2.50
N ILE A 83 1.04 -12.30 2.29
CA ILE A 83 -0.02 -12.28 3.32
C ILE A 83 -0.36 -13.70 3.75
N TRP A 84 -0.53 -14.61 2.78
CA TRP A 84 -0.80 -16.02 3.06
C TRP A 84 0.33 -16.65 3.87
N LEU A 85 1.59 -16.44 3.46
CA LEU A 85 2.76 -17.02 4.11
C LEU A 85 2.91 -16.52 5.56
N VAL A 86 2.82 -15.21 5.77
CA VAL A 86 2.93 -14.60 7.11
C VAL A 86 1.82 -15.11 8.03
N SER A 87 0.57 -15.14 7.56
CA SER A 87 -0.56 -15.63 8.36
C SER A 87 -0.43 -17.11 8.72
N PHE A 88 0.03 -17.92 7.77
CA PHE A 88 0.26 -19.35 7.99
C PHE A 88 1.39 -19.60 8.99
N LEU A 89 2.55 -18.96 8.81
CA LEU A 89 3.68 -19.09 9.74
C LEU A 89 3.33 -18.58 11.15
N ALA A 90 2.63 -17.46 11.26
CA ALA A 90 2.23 -16.89 12.56
C ALA A 90 1.27 -17.83 13.31
N THR A 91 0.32 -18.44 12.60
CA THR A 91 -0.62 -19.41 13.19
C THR A 91 0.08 -20.69 13.65
N LEU A 92 1.10 -21.16 12.91
CA LEU A 92 1.84 -22.37 13.27
C LEU A 92 2.82 -22.18 14.45
N THR A 93 3.37 -20.98 14.61
CA THR A 93 4.44 -20.71 15.59
C THR A 93 3.96 -20.14 16.92
N ILE A 94 2.86 -19.38 16.93
CA ILE A 94 2.38 -18.68 18.13
C ILE A 94 1.10 -19.34 18.66
N ASP A 95 -0.01 -19.13 17.96
CA ASP A 95 -1.33 -19.71 18.23
C ASP A 95 -2.28 -19.32 17.08
N ILE A 96 -3.42 -20.02 16.96
CA ILE A 96 -4.45 -19.71 15.97
C ILE A 96 -5.02 -18.30 16.17
N VAL A 97 -5.30 -17.89 17.41
CA VAL A 97 -5.94 -16.59 17.68
C VAL A 97 -4.97 -15.44 17.32
N TYR A 98 -3.72 -15.52 17.78
CA TYR A 98 -2.71 -14.51 17.49
C TYR A 98 -2.29 -14.52 16.03
N GLY A 99 -2.20 -15.69 15.39
CA GLY A 99 -1.84 -15.82 13.97
C GLY A 99 -2.84 -15.11 13.05
N VAL A 100 -4.14 -15.25 13.32
CA VAL A 100 -5.19 -14.54 12.59
C VAL A 100 -5.09 -13.03 12.81
N ALA A 101 -4.89 -12.57 14.05
CA ALA A 101 -4.74 -11.14 14.36
C ALA A 101 -3.54 -10.50 13.61
N ILE A 102 -2.39 -11.19 13.62
CA ILE A 102 -1.19 -10.74 12.90
C ILE A 102 -1.43 -10.72 11.39
N GLY A 103 -2.04 -11.76 10.83
CA GLY A 103 -2.39 -11.83 9.41
C GLY A 103 -3.32 -10.70 8.98
N PHE A 104 -4.31 -10.37 9.81
CA PHE A 104 -5.22 -9.24 9.58
C PHE A 104 -4.48 -7.89 9.59
N ILE A 105 -3.65 -7.63 10.60
CA ILE A 105 -2.85 -6.40 10.68
C ILE A 105 -1.91 -6.29 9.47
N TYR A 106 -1.23 -7.38 9.10
CA TYR A 106 -0.33 -7.41 7.95
C TYR A 106 -1.07 -7.14 6.63
N SER A 107 -2.28 -7.70 6.47
CA SER A 107 -3.14 -7.41 5.31
C SER A 107 -3.51 -5.93 5.23
N LEU A 108 -3.92 -5.31 6.35
CA LEU A 108 -4.22 -3.88 6.39
C LEU A 108 -3.01 -3.01 6.04
N LEU A 109 -1.84 -3.29 6.64
CA LEU A 109 -0.60 -2.58 6.34
C LEU A 109 -0.24 -2.70 4.85
N THR A 110 -0.46 -3.87 4.27
CA THR A 110 -0.19 -4.14 2.86
C THR A 110 -1.11 -3.36 1.94
N VAL A 111 -2.41 -3.27 2.26
CA VAL A 111 -3.38 -2.46 1.51
C VAL A 111 -3.00 -0.98 1.56
N VAL A 112 -2.67 -0.47 2.76
CA VAL A 112 -2.24 0.92 2.95
C VAL A 112 -0.95 1.21 2.20
N SER A 113 0.00 0.27 2.21
CA SER A 113 1.25 0.40 1.47
C SER A 113 0.98 0.42 -0.04
N ARG A 114 0.20 -0.53 -0.55
CA ARG A 114 -0.18 -0.59 -1.98
C ARG A 114 -0.90 0.69 -2.43
N SER A 115 -1.75 1.26 -1.58
CA SER A 115 -2.47 2.51 -1.87
C SER A 115 -1.54 3.73 -1.96
N GLN A 116 -0.36 3.69 -1.34
CA GLN A 116 0.62 4.79 -1.39
C GLN A 116 1.52 4.73 -2.63
N TYR A 117 1.69 3.55 -3.23
CA TYR A 117 2.45 3.37 -4.44
C TYR A 117 1.56 3.64 -5.67
N GLY A 118 1.46 4.92 -6.05
CA GLY A 118 0.92 5.31 -7.35
C GLY A 118 1.96 5.11 -8.46
N ASP A 119 1.50 4.62 -9.61
CA ASP A 119 2.33 4.47 -10.80
C ASP A 119 2.70 5.84 -11.38
N ARG A 120 3.89 5.93 -11.99
CA ARG A 120 4.51 7.19 -12.39
C ARG A 120 4.97 7.06 -13.82
N PHE A 121 4.40 7.86 -14.69
CA PHE A 121 4.63 7.77 -16.13
C PHE A 121 5.19 9.08 -16.66
N LEU A 122 6.23 8.98 -17.48
CA LEU A 122 6.70 10.08 -18.30
C LEU A 122 6.05 9.93 -19.67
N LEU A 123 5.30 10.95 -20.10
CA LEU A 123 4.53 10.91 -21.34
C LEU A 123 5.36 11.51 -22.48
N GLY A 124 5.30 10.83 -23.62
CA GLY A 124 5.90 11.23 -24.88
C GLY A 124 4.81 11.43 -25.91
N SER A 125 5.16 12.07 -27.01
CA SER A 125 4.27 12.19 -28.17
C SER A 125 4.63 11.12 -29.19
N ALA A 126 3.62 10.47 -29.77
CA ALA A 126 3.81 9.70 -30.99
C ALA A 126 4.04 10.66 -32.19
N ARG A 127 4.77 10.19 -33.21
CA ARG A 127 5.05 11.00 -34.41
C ARG A 127 3.74 11.29 -35.15
N ASP A 128 3.57 12.55 -35.55
CA ASP A 128 2.46 13.05 -36.37
C ASP A 128 1.03 12.77 -35.84
N THR A 129 0.88 12.53 -34.53
CA THR A 129 -0.41 12.30 -33.88
C THR A 129 -0.48 13.03 -32.54
N ASP A 130 -1.70 13.33 -32.07
CA ASP A 130 -1.96 13.96 -30.76
C ASP A 130 -2.07 12.91 -29.63
N LEU A 131 -1.40 11.77 -29.80
CA LEU A 131 -1.43 10.65 -28.88
C LEU A 131 -0.24 10.71 -27.93
N TYR A 132 -0.54 10.84 -26.64
CA TYR A 132 0.43 10.81 -25.57
C TYR A 132 0.40 9.47 -24.84
N SER A 133 1.56 8.82 -24.72
CA SER A 133 1.69 7.54 -24.02
C SER A 133 3.00 7.46 -23.24
N GLU A 134 3.15 6.42 -22.43
CA GLU A 134 4.33 6.20 -21.61
C GLU A 134 5.56 5.90 -22.48
N LEU A 135 6.65 6.65 -22.28
CA LEU A 135 7.90 6.43 -23.01
C LEU A 135 8.49 5.03 -22.83
N LYS A 136 8.38 4.47 -21.63
CA LYS A 136 8.93 3.13 -21.34
C LYS A 136 8.21 2.01 -22.06
N ARG A 137 6.97 2.25 -22.50
CA ARG A 137 6.13 1.20 -23.10
C ARG A 137 6.37 1.06 -24.59
N PHE A 138 6.83 2.11 -25.27
CA PHE A 138 6.96 2.16 -26.72
C PHE A 138 8.17 3.00 -27.13
N GLU A 139 9.10 2.40 -27.86
CA GLU A 139 10.34 3.06 -28.31
C GLU A 139 10.11 4.14 -29.38
N GLU A 140 8.95 4.16 -30.04
CA GLU A 140 8.61 5.12 -31.10
C GLU A 140 8.16 6.50 -30.56
N LEU A 141 7.95 6.64 -29.25
CA LEU A 141 7.56 7.92 -28.65
C LEU A 141 8.77 8.79 -28.33
N HIS A 142 8.61 10.09 -28.57
CA HIS A 142 9.65 11.09 -28.30
C HIS A 142 9.20 12.08 -27.22
N GLU A 143 10.13 12.46 -26.34
CA GLU A 143 9.91 13.59 -25.43
C GLU A 143 9.86 14.90 -26.22
N LEU A 144 8.99 15.81 -25.78
CA LEU A 144 8.92 17.15 -26.32
C LEU A 144 10.10 18.00 -25.83
N ASP A 145 10.74 18.69 -26.77
CA ASP A 145 11.88 19.53 -26.44
C ASP A 145 11.52 20.69 -25.49
N GLY A 146 12.03 20.61 -24.26
CA GLY A 146 11.83 21.64 -23.23
C GLY A 146 10.48 21.58 -22.52
N ILE A 147 9.67 20.55 -22.77
CA ILE A 147 8.40 20.30 -22.07
C ILE A 147 8.43 18.87 -21.52
N LYS A 148 8.22 18.71 -20.22
CA LYS A 148 8.04 17.38 -19.61
C LYS A 148 6.61 17.19 -19.15
N ILE A 149 5.97 16.14 -19.66
CA ILE A 149 4.61 15.74 -19.28
C ILE A 149 4.72 14.55 -18.34
N ILE A 150 4.30 14.72 -17.09
CA ILE A 150 4.38 13.69 -16.06
C ILE A 150 2.95 13.33 -15.66
N ARG A 151 2.60 12.06 -15.81
CA ARG A 151 1.33 11.51 -15.31
C ARG A 151 1.59 10.73 -14.03
N TYR A 152 0.77 11.00 -13.03
CA TYR A 152 0.78 10.27 -11.77
C TYR A 152 -0.55 9.54 -11.63
N ASP A 153 -0.49 8.21 -11.57
CA ASP A 153 -1.67 7.36 -11.49
C ASP A 153 -1.81 6.84 -10.06
N GLY A 154 -2.63 7.54 -9.28
CA GLY A 154 -2.78 7.30 -7.85
C GLY A 154 -3.41 8.49 -7.14
N PRO A 155 -3.97 8.27 -5.94
CA PRO A 155 -4.49 9.36 -5.13
C PRO A 155 -3.33 10.26 -4.69
N VAL A 156 -3.55 11.57 -4.56
CA VAL A 156 -2.57 12.52 -4.02
C VAL A 156 -3.17 13.10 -2.74
N TYR A 157 -2.55 12.81 -1.61
CA TYR A 157 -3.05 13.21 -0.29
C TYR A 157 -1.88 13.50 0.66
N PHE A 158 -2.17 14.04 1.83
CA PHE A 158 -1.15 14.55 2.75
C PHE A 158 -0.02 13.56 3.04
N ALA A 159 -0.30 12.27 3.24
CA ALA A 159 0.75 11.31 3.58
C ALA A 159 1.70 10.98 2.42
N ASN A 160 1.31 11.20 1.16
CA ASN A 160 2.12 10.85 0.00
C ASN A 160 2.71 12.06 -0.75
N VAL A 161 2.40 13.28 -0.30
CA VAL A 161 2.82 14.53 -0.95
C VAL A 161 4.34 14.62 -1.11
N ASP A 162 5.11 14.18 -0.12
CA ASP A 162 6.57 14.17 -0.17
C ASP A 162 7.10 13.23 -1.26
N SER A 163 6.47 12.05 -1.38
CA SER A 163 6.83 11.05 -2.39
C SER A 163 6.47 11.54 -3.80
N PHE A 164 5.31 12.20 -3.93
CA PHE A 164 4.87 12.84 -5.16
C PHE A 164 5.84 13.95 -5.58
N GLN A 165 6.15 14.91 -4.70
CA GLN A 165 7.09 16.01 -4.98
C GLN A 165 8.47 15.50 -5.41
N LYS A 166 9.04 14.56 -4.65
CA LYS A 166 10.34 13.93 -4.98
C LYS A 166 10.32 13.27 -6.36
N THR A 167 9.20 12.65 -6.73
CA THR A 167 9.02 12.04 -8.05
C THR A 167 9.04 13.09 -9.15
N VAL A 168 8.26 14.16 -8.99
CA VAL A 168 8.19 15.25 -9.97
C VAL A 168 9.56 15.91 -10.13
N TYR A 169 10.29 16.12 -9.03
CA TYR A 169 11.65 16.71 -9.08
C TYR A 169 12.64 15.79 -9.80
N ARG A 170 12.58 14.48 -9.51
CA ARG A 170 13.43 13.49 -10.17
C ARG A 170 13.16 13.38 -11.67
N LEU A 171 11.89 13.36 -12.07
CA LEU A 171 11.51 13.24 -13.49
C LEU A 171 11.74 14.54 -14.26
N SER A 172 11.46 15.69 -13.66
CA SER A 172 11.73 17.00 -14.28
C SER A 172 13.23 17.30 -14.38
N GLY A 173 14.04 16.79 -13.44
CA GLY A 173 15.46 17.11 -13.32
C GLY A 173 15.73 18.50 -12.74
N VAL A 174 14.70 19.15 -12.18
CA VAL A 174 14.79 20.49 -11.60
C VAL A 174 14.29 20.44 -10.16
N ASN A 175 15.13 20.87 -9.22
CA ASN A 175 14.74 21.07 -7.83
C ASN A 175 14.30 22.53 -7.63
N PRO A 176 12.98 22.81 -7.51
CA PRO A 176 12.48 24.18 -7.39
C PRO A 176 12.96 24.87 -6.11
N THR A 177 13.19 24.13 -5.03
CA THR A 177 13.69 24.67 -3.76
C THR A 177 15.08 25.29 -3.93
N LEU A 178 15.96 24.62 -4.68
CA LEU A 178 17.29 25.14 -4.98
C LEU A 178 17.22 26.30 -5.98
N ALA A 179 16.34 26.21 -6.99
CA ALA A 179 16.13 27.28 -7.96
C ALA A 179 15.61 28.57 -7.29
N GLN A 180 14.68 28.45 -6.34
CA GLN A 180 14.14 29.57 -5.56
C GLN A 180 15.20 30.19 -4.64
N GLN A 181 15.99 29.37 -3.95
CA GLN A 181 17.11 29.87 -3.13
C GLN A 181 18.15 30.61 -3.97
N GLN A 182 18.48 30.09 -5.15
CA GLN A 182 19.40 30.74 -6.08
C GLN A 182 18.82 32.05 -6.63
N ALA A 183 17.53 32.10 -6.95
CA ALA A 183 16.85 33.32 -7.39
C ALA A 183 16.87 34.41 -6.29
N GLY A 184 16.58 34.04 -5.04
CA GLY A 184 16.66 34.97 -3.90
C GLY A 184 18.07 35.51 -3.65
N LYS A 185 19.10 34.64 -3.71
CA LYS A 185 20.51 35.06 -3.62
C LYS A 185 20.92 35.98 -4.77
N LYS A 186 20.49 35.69 -6.01
CA LYS A 186 20.75 36.55 -7.18
C LYS A 186 20.09 37.92 -7.04
N GLN A 187 18.83 37.97 -6.58
CA GLN A 187 18.13 39.22 -6.32
C GLN A 187 18.82 40.04 -5.23
N LEU A 188 19.21 39.41 -4.11
CA LEU A 188 19.91 40.08 -3.02
C LEU A 188 21.26 40.65 -3.49
N ARG A 189 22.01 39.88 -4.30
CA ARG A 189 23.29 40.29 -4.86
C ARG A 189 23.14 41.46 -5.85
N CYS A 190 22.10 41.47 -6.67
CA CYS A 190 21.76 42.61 -7.52
C CYS A 190 21.36 43.85 -6.71
N ARG A 191 20.54 43.68 -5.66
CA ARG A 191 20.12 44.80 -4.78
C ARG A 191 21.31 45.40 -4.02
N LEU A 192 22.21 44.55 -3.51
CA LEU A 192 23.44 44.98 -2.86
C LEU A 192 24.37 45.73 -3.82
N PHE A 193 24.50 45.25 -5.07
CA PHE A 193 25.25 45.94 -6.12
C PHE A 193 24.66 47.33 -6.42
N LEU A 194 23.34 47.43 -6.60
CA LEU A 194 22.65 48.71 -6.85
C LEU A 194 22.84 49.70 -5.68
N PHE A 195 22.78 49.23 -4.44
CA PHE A 195 23.04 50.05 -3.26
C PHE A 195 24.48 50.56 -3.22
N LYS A 196 25.46 49.69 -3.49
CA LYS A 196 26.89 50.04 -3.49
C LYS A 196 27.26 51.04 -4.59
N SER A 197 26.68 50.90 -5.79
CA SER A 197 26.89 51.84 -6.90
C SER A 197 26.36 53.25 -6.60
N ARG A 198 25.36 53.38 -5.72
CA ARG A 198 24.77 54.68 -5.34
C ARG A 198 25.58 55.43 -4.27
N SER A 199 26.47 54.74 -3.55
CA SER A 199 27.29 55.31 -2.46
C SER A 199 28.67 55.83 -2.92
N GLY A 200 28.95 55.91 -4.23
CA GLY A 200 30.13 56.59 -4.77
C GLY A 200 31.38 55.72 -5.01
N ASP A 201 31.35 54.42 -4.70
CA ASP A 201 32.46 53.47 -4.94
C ASP A 201 32.35 52.80 -6.33
N ALA A 202 32.17 53.61 -7.37
CA ALA A 202 31.82 53.15 -8.72
C ALA A 202 33.00 52.60 -9.55
N ARG A 203 34.26 52.78 -9.09
CA ARG A 203 35.45 52.43 -9.90
C ARG A 203 35.88 50.96 -9.83
N LYS A 204 35.22 50.11 -9.02
CA LYS A 204 35.57 48.67 -8.88
C LYS A 204 34.39 47.69 -8.97
N ALA A 205 33.18 48.14 -9.29
CA ALA A 205 32.00 47.29 -9.22
C ALA A 205 31.73 46.57 -10.57
N THR A 206 32.20 45.33 -10.71
CA THR A 206 31.83 44.46 -11.84
C THR A 206 30.42 43.91 -11.64
N CYS A 207 29.56 44.03 -12.65
CA CYS A 207 28.19 43.51 -12.62
C CYS A 207 28.18 42.00 -12.29
N PRO A 208 27.35 41.55 -11.33
CA PRO A 208 27.35 40.15 -10.88
C PRO A 208 26.95 39.15 -11.98
N VAL A 209 26.40 39.61 -13.10
CA VAL A 209 26.00 38.80 -14.27
C VAL A 209 27.21 38.20 -15.00
N ALA A 210 28.41 38.78 -14.87
CA ALA A 210 29.59 38.33 -15.61
C ALA A 210 30.35 37.15 -14.95
N ALA A 211 30.00 36.74 -13.72
CA ALA A 211 30.78 35.77 -12.94
C ALA A 211 30.28 34.32 -13.01
N ASP A 212 29.11 34.04 -13.60
CA ASP A 212 28.45 32.73 -13.54
C ASP A 212 28.83 31.80 -14.72
N LYS A 213 30.11 31.80 -15.11
CA LYS A 213 30.64 30.92 -16.17
C LYS A 213 31.80 30.03 -15.72
N LYS A 214 32.13 30.02 -14.43
CA LYS A 214 33.28 29.26 -13.89
C LYS A 214 32.92 28.56 -12.60
N ASP A 215 31.87 27.73 -12.63
CA ASP A 215 31.80 26.56 -11.76
C ASP A 215 30.74 25.59 -12.28
N ARG A 216 31.16 24.70 -13.17
CA ARG A 216 30.29 23.61 -13.65
C ARG A 216 31.08 22.33 -13.76
N THR A 217 31.66 21.94 -12.64
CA THR A 217 32.07 20.58 -12.38
C THR A 217 32.12 20.49 -10.88
N ASP A 218 31.12 19.90 -10.23
CA ASP A 218 31.33 19.23 -8.94
C ASP A 218 30.12 18.35 -8.59
N ALA A 219 30.47 17.24 -7.97
CA ALA A 219 29.77 15.98 -7.85
C ALA A 219 28.36 16.06 -7.26
N ALA A 220 27.50 15.18 -7.76
CA ALA A 220 26.29 14.76 -7.06
C ALA A 220 26.65 14.18 -5.68
N PRO A 221 25.94 14.54 -4.59
CA PRO A 221 26.03 13.79 -3.35
C PRO A 221 25.34 12.44 -3.56
N THR A 222 26.14 11.39 -3.63
CA THR A 222 25.72 10.02 -3.35
C THR A 222 25.42 9.92 -1.86
N ASP A 223 24.16 10.09 -1.46
CA ASP A 223 23.68 9.57 -0.19
C ASP A 223 22.97 8.25 -0.43
N SER A 224 23.62 7.22 0.10
CA SER A 224 23.22 5.84 0.13
C SER A 224 22.10 5.65 1.15
N TYR A 225 20.92 5.24 0.69
CA TYR A 225 20.02 4.40 1.48
C TYR A 225 19.25 3.46 0.55
N SER A 226 19.71 2.21 0.55
CA SER A 226 19.05 1.00 0.04
C SER A 226 17.78 0.72 0.84
N THR A 227 16.70 0.05 0.41
CA THR A 227 16.22 -0.55 -0.85
C THR A 227 14.85 -1.17 -0.50
N VAL A 228 13.84 -1.07 -1.37
CA VAL A 228 13.07 -2.26 -1.76
C VAL A 228 12.93 -2.22 -3.27
N ALA A 229 13.45 -3.26 -3.90
CA ALA A 229 13.77 -3.38 -5.30
C ALA A 229 12.52 -3.58 -6.18
N CYS A 230 12.52 -2.91 -7.33
CA CYS A 230 12.22 -3.59 -8.59
C CYS A 230 13.53 -3.60 -9.40
N GLU A 231 13.85 -4.76 -9.95
CA GLU A 231 15.15 -5.15 -10.49
C GLU A 231 15.67 -4.21 -11.60
N PRO A 232 17.00 -4.06 -11.72
CA PRO A 232 17.62 -3.40 -12.85
C PRO A 232 17.89 -4.44 -13.94
N GLU A 233 17.59 -4.16 -15.21
CA GLU A 233 18.40 -4.74 -16.30
C GLU A 233 18.29 -3.97 -17.63
N ASN A 234 19.48 -3.67 -18.13
CA ASN A 234 19.89 -3.22 -19.45
C ASN A 234 19.66 -1.75 -19.84
N ASP A 235 20.52 -0.88 -19.30
CA ASP A 235 20.79 0.45 -19.84
C ASP A 235 21.53 0.34 -21.19
N GLY A 236 20.75 0.17 -22.25
CA GLY A 236 21.18 0.46 -23.62
C GLY A 236 21.18 1.97 -23.84
N ASP A 237 22.38 2.56 -23.77
CA ASP A 237 22.82 3.82 -24.39
C ASP A 237 21.72 4.84 -24.73
N MET A 238 21.22 5.56 -23.72
CA MET A 238 20.43 6.77 -23.97
C MET A 238 21.38 7.93 -24.23
N SER A 239 21.59 8.18 -25.53
CA SER A 239 22.36 9.29 -26.08
C SER A 239 22.29 10.56 -25.21
N LYS A 240 23.46 11.05 -24.80
CA LYS A 240 23.65 12.38 -24.21
C LYS A 240 23.28 13.43 -25.25
N SER A 241 22.00 13.75 -25.36
CA SER A 241 21.55 14.97 -26.02
C SER A 241 21.87 16.17 -25.10
N PRO A 242 22.40 17.28 -25.64
CA PRO A 242 22.88 18.40 -24.83
C PRO A 242 21.73 18.94 -23.98
N ALA A 243 21.98 19.17 -22.68
CA ALA A 243 20.98 19.56 -21.69
C ALA A 243 20.13 20.76 -22.15
N LYS A 244 19.01 20.48 -22.84
CA LYS A 244 18.04 21.48 -23.26
C LYS A 244 17.34 22.00 -22.01
N GLN A 245 17.31 23.32 -21.89
CA GLN A 245 16.73 24.01 -20.75
C GLN A 245 15.23 23.72 -20.68
N LEU A 246 14.79 23.06 -19.61
CA LEU A 246 13.38 22.80 -19.33
C LEU A 246 12.63 24.13 -19.19
N ARG A 247 11.56 24.32 -19.98
CA ARG A 247 10.72 25.53 -19.95
C ARG A 247 9.40 25.29 -19.23
N PHE A 248 8.76 24.16 -19.49
CA PHE A 248 7.45 23.83 -18.93
C PHE A 248 7.43 22.41 -18.35
N VAL A 249 6.74 22.26 -17.22
CA VAL A 249 6.36 20.97 -16.65
C VAL A 249 4.85 20.91 -16.65
N ILE A 250 4.29 19.91 -17.32
CA ILE A 250 2.87 19.64 -17.35
C ILE A 250 2.64 18.43 -16.45
N LEU A 251 1.77 18.60 -15.46
CA LEU A 251 1.33 17.51 -14.61
C LEU A 251 -0.04 17.05 -15.11
N ASP A 252 -0.10 15.83 -15.60
CA ASP A 252 -1.35 15.18 -16.00
C ASP A 252 -1.99 14.56 -14.76
N ALA A 253 -3.10 15.17 -14.33
CA ALA A 253 -3.91 14.78 -13.18
C ALA A 253 -5.07 13.84 -13.56
N SER A 254 -5.16 13.37 -14.81
CA SER A 254 -6.24 12.48 -15.26
C SER A 254 -6.32 11.17 -14.48
N GLY A 255 -5.21 10.70 -13.91
CA GLY A 255 -5.13 9.49 -13.06
C GLY A 255 -5.36 9.74 -11.56
N TRP A 256 -5.69 10.97 -11.16
CA TRP A 256 -5.89 11.29 -9.74
C TRP A 256 -7.25 10.80 -9.28
N MET A 257 -7.28 9.64 -8.60
CA MET A 257 -8.52 9.11 -8.04
C MET A 257 -9.11 10.01 -6.94
N PHE A 258 -8.26 10.71 -6.19
CA PHE A 258 -8.66 11.61 -5.12
C PHE A 258 -7.53 12.61 -4.84
N THR A 259 -7.88 13.87 -4.60
CA THR A 259 -6.95 14.89 -4.11
C THR A 259 -7.41 15.45 -2.80
N ASP A 260 -6.64 15.22 -1.75
CA ASP A 260 -6.87 15.85 -0.45
C ASP A 260 -5.98 17.06 -0.27
N THR A 261 -6.59 18.20 0.06
CA THR A 261 -5.91 19.47 0.30
C THR A 261 -5.96 19.92 1.76
N VAL A 262 -6.41 19.06 2.69
CA VAL A 262 -6.40 19.43 4.12
C VAL A 262 -4.97 19.66 4.61
N GLY A 263 -4.62 20.93 4.82
CA GLY A 263 -3.36 21.36 5.42
C GLY A 263 -2.43 22.23 4.57
N MET A 264 -2.94 23.02 3.61
CA MET A 264 -2.29 24.28 3.25
C MET A 264 -2.86 25.45 4.05
#